data_AF-A0A5B8L251-F1
#
_entry.id   AF-A0A5B8L251-F1
#
_cell.length_a   1.000
_cell.length_b   1.000
_cell.length_c   1.000
_cell.angle_alpha   90.00
_cell.angle_beta   90.00
_cell.angle_gamma   90.00
#
_symmetry.space_group_name_H-M   'P 1'
#
loop_
_entity.id
_entity.type
_entity.pdbx_description
1 polymer ?
#
loop_
_entity_poly.entity_id
_entity_poly.type
_entity_poly.pdbx_seq_one_letter_code
_entity_poly.pdbx_strand_id
1 'polypeptide(L)' 'MGLTMKNADAVGMTYRALSSAERNQMYEIKEKGREFLDVVDTLGASEELELAKIRLEEAVMWAVKHISS' A
#
# COMPACT_ATOMS: atom_id res chain seq x y z
N MET A 1 -20.32 9.05 28.30
CA MET A 1 -19.26 8.09 28.71
C MET A 1 -18.22 8.08 27.61
N GLY A 2 -17.29 9.04 27.67
CA GLY A 2 -16.28 9.26 26.62
C GLY A 2 -15.09 8.34 26.83
N LEU A 3 -14.80 7.49 25.85
CA LEU A 3 -13.57 6.73 25.79
C LEU A 3 -12.47 7.63 25.21
N THR A 4 -11.73 8.30 26.08
CA THR A 4 -10.48 8.98 25.74
C THR A 4 -9.46 7.91 25.37
N MET A 5 -9.22 7.70 24.07
CA MET A 5 -8.09 6.89 23.60
C MET A 5 -6.79 7.60 23.95
N LYS A 6 -6.10 7.11 24.98
CA LYS A 6 -4.71 7.44 25.28
C LYS A 6 -3.82 6.47 24.50
N ASN A 7 -3.26 6.88 23.38
CA ASN A 7 -2.14 6.18 22.75
C ASN A 7 -0.96 7.14 22.65
N ALA A 8 -0.27 7.34 23.78
CA ALA A 8 1.02 8.01 23.82
C ALA A 8 1.98 7.07 24.54
N ASP A 9 2.54 6.11 23.80
CA ASP A 9 3.69 5.33 24.27
C ASP A 9 4.92 6.25 24.32
N ALA A 10 5.85 5.98 25.24
CA ALA A 10 6.97 6.84 25.65
C ALA A 10 7.94 7.29 24.53
N VAL A 11 7.73 6.87 23.28
CA VAL A 11 8.52 7.19 22.08
C VAL A 11 7.71 8.05 21.07
N GLY A 12 6.49 8.47 21.39
CA GLY A 12 5.69 9.37 20.53
C GLY A 12 5.07 8.71 19.31
N MET A 13 4.78 7.40 19.37
CA MET A 13 4.19 6.60 18.29
C MET A 13 2.66 6.81 18.20
N THR A 14 2.22 8.04 17.92
CA THR A 14 0.80 8.28 17.60
C THR A 14 0.58 8.02 16.11
N TYR A 15 0.08 6.85 15.75
CA TYR A 15 -0.36 6.58 14.37
C TYR A 15 -1.77 7.13 14.14
N ARG A 16 -1.96 7.83 13.03
CA ARG A 16 -3.30 8.25 12.60
C ARG A 16 -4.11 7.01 12.22
N ALA A 17 -5.34 6.92 12.72
CA ALA A 17 -6.28 5.90 12.27
C ALA A 17 -6.77 6.22 10.86
N LEU A 18 -6.74 5.22 9.96
CA LEU A 18 -7.30 5.34 8.62
C LEU A 18 -8.82 5.32 8.66
N SER A 19 -9.44 6.21 7.89
CA SER A 19 -10.87 6.15 7.58
C SER A 19 -11.21 4.87 6.79
N SER A 20 -12.49 4.55 6.66
CA SER A 20 -12.94 3.49 5.76
C SER A 20 -12.59 3.77 4.30
N ALA A 21 -12.72 5.02 3.85
CA ALA A 21 -12.39 5.43 2.49
C ALA A 21 -10.90 5.20 2.16
N GLU A 22 -10.01 5.62 3.06
CA GLU A 22 -8.56 5.45 2.89
C GLU A 22 -8.15 3.98 2.87
N ARG A 23 -8.77 3.15 3.73
CA ARG A 23 -8.55 1.70 3.69
C ARG A 23 -8.98 1.11 2.35
N ASN A 24 -10.15 1.51 1.84
CA ASN A 24 -10.64 1.03 0.55
C ASN A 24 -9.69 1.43 -0.60
N GLN A 25 -9.20 2.68 -0.62
CA GLN A 25 -8.22 3.15 -1.60
C GLN A 25 -6.91 2.35 -1.53
N MET A 26 -6.42 2.06 -0.32
CA MET A 26 -5.24 1.21 -0.14
C MET A 26 -5.44 -0.20 -0.70
N TYR A 27 -6.61 -0.81 -0.46
CA TYR A 27 -6.93 -2.13 -1.03
C TYR A 27 -7.02 -2.08 -2.55
N GLU A 28 -7.69 -1.07 -3.10
CA GLU A 28 -7.84 -0.90 -4.55
C GLU A 28 -6.48 -0.76 -5.25
N ILE A 29 -5.57 0.05 -4.73
CA ILE A 29 -4.22 0.19 -5.28
C ILE A 29 -3.46 -1.14 -5.28
N LYS A 30 -3.53 -1.90 -4.19
CA LYS A 30 -2.86 -3.20 -4.09
C LYS A 30 -3.46 -4.22 -5.05
N GLU A 31 -4.78 -4.23 -5.19
CA GLU A 31 -5.47 -5.12 -6.11
C GLU A 31 -5.08 -4.82 -7.57
N LYS A 32 -5.06 -3.54 -7.96
CA LYS A 32 -4.61 -3.14 -9.30
C LYS A 32 -3.14 -3.44 -9.56
N GLY A 33 -2.28 -3.31 -8.55
CA GLY A 33 -0.90 -3.77 -8.62
C GLY A 33 -0.80 -5.26 -8.90
N ARG A 34 -1.57 -6.09 -8.18
CA ARG A 34 -1.60 -7.53 -8.40
C ARG A 34 -2.14 -7.90 -9.77
N GLU A 35 -3.27 -7.33 -10.19
CA GLU A 35 -3.84 -7.57 -11.53
C GLU A 35 -2.81 -7.30 -12.64
N PHE A 36 -2.00 -6.25 -12.52
CA PHE A 36 -0.95 -5.95 -13.49
C PHE A 36 0.18 -6.98 -13.45
N LEU A 37 0.67 -7.35 -12.26
CA LEU A 37 1.69 -8.39 -12.11
C LEU A 37 1.25 -9.72 -12.74
N ASP A 38 0.00 -10.11 -12.50
CA ASP A 38 -0.58 -11.34 -13.06
C ASP A 38 -0.56 -11.30 -14.60
N VAL A 39 -0.89 -10.15 -15.22
CA VAL A 39 -0.79 -9.97 -16.68
C VAL A 39 0.65 -10.07 -17.16
N VAL A 40 1.60 -9.43 -16.49
CA VAL A 40 3.02 -9.46 -16.85
C VAL A 40 3.57 -10.88 -16.79
N ASP A 41 3.18 -11.67 -15.79
CA ASP A 41 3.61 -13.07 -15.64
C ASP A 41 3.16 -13.95 -16.82
N THR A 42 2.07 -13.60 -17.51
CA THR A 42 1.65 -14.32 -18.72
C THR A 42 2.56 -14.09 -19.94
N LEU A 43 3.42 -13.07 -19.91
CA LEU A 43 4.27 -12.69 -21.03
C LEU A 43 5.60 -13.45 -21.08
N GLY A 44 5.91 -14.26 -20.05
CA GLY A 44 7.16 -14.99 -19.91
C GLY A 44 8.18 -14.27 -19.03
N ALA A 45 9.47 -14.51 -19.28
CA ALA A 45 10.57 -13.97 -18.48
C ALA A 45 11.56 -13.21 -19.35
N SER A 46 11.78 -11.93 -19.03
CA SER A 46 12.84 -11.10 -19.61
C SER A 46 13.30 -10.06 -18.58
N GLU A 47 14.47 -9.47 -18.79
CA GLU A 47 15.02 -8.44 -17.89
C GLU A 47 14.11 -7.21 -17.83
N GLU A 48 13.48 -6.83 -18.95
CA GLU A 48 12.54 -5.71 -19.01
C GLU A 48 11.27 -6.00 -18.19
N LEU A 49 10.76 -7.24 -18.23
CA LEU A 49 9.59 -7.64 -17.46
C LEU A 49 9.91 -7.65 -15.95
N GLU A 50 11.08 -8.15 -15.56
CA GLU A 50 11.52 -8.10 -14.16
C GLU A 50 11.68 -6.66 -13.66
N LEU A 51 12.26 -5.78 -14.48
CA LEU A 51 12.35 -4.36 -14.16
C LEU A 51 10.96 -3.72 -14.03
N ALA A 52 10.01 -4.08 -14.90
CA ALA A 52 8.65 -3.58 -14.84
C ALA A 52 7.94 -3.99 -13.53
N LYS A 53 8.09 -5.25 -13.10
CA LYS A 53 7.53 -5.75 -11.83
C LYS A 53 8.08 -4.96 -10.64
N ILE A 54 9.41 -4.80 -10.56
CA ILE A 54 10.07 -4.04 -9.47
C ILE A 54 9.53 -2.60 -9.39
N ARG A 55 9.40 -1.94 -10.54
CA ARG A 55 8.94 -0.54 -10.58
C ARG A 55 7.47 -0.41 -10.24
N LEU A 56 6.66 -1.39 -10.61
CA LEU A 56 5.26 -1.45 -10.22
C LEU A 56 5.12 -1.65 -8.70
N GLU A 57 5.88 -2.58 -8.12
CA GLU A 57 5.87 -2.83 -6.67
C GLU A 57 6.29 -1.57 -5.89
N GLU A 58 7.33 -0.87 -6.35
CA GLU A 58 7.75 0.41 -5.78
C GLU A 58 6.65 1.48 -5.90
N ALA A 59 6.00 1.60 -7.06
CA ALA A 59 4.90 2.54 -7.25
C ALA A 59 3.72 2.25 -6.31
N VAL A 60 3.33 0.97 -6.18
CA VAL A 60 2.27 0.52 -5.26
C VAL A 60 2.64 0.84 -3.82
N MET A 61 3.89 0.58 -3.42
CA MET A 61 4.37 0.87 -2.07
C MET A 61 4.29 2.37 -1.76
N TRP A 62 4.80 3.24 -2.65
CA TRP A 62 4.78 4.69 -2.44
C TRP A 62 3.35 5.26 -2.40
N ALA A 63 2.46 4.76 -3.25
CA ALA A 63 1.05 5.17 -3.24
C ALA A 63 0.34 4.76 -1.93
N VAL A 64 0.56 3.53 -1.45
CA VAL A 64 0.02 3.07 -0.16
C VAL A 64 0.60 3.88 1.00
N LYS A 65 1.90 4.17 0.95
CA LYS A 65 2.58 4.96 1.97
C LYS A 65 1.93 6.34 2.11
N HIS A 66 1.62 7.01 0.99
CA HIS A 66 0.93 8.31 1.00
C HIS A 66 -0.42 8.27 1.73
N ILE A 67 -1.18 7.19 1.60
CA ILE A 67 -2.46 7.02 2.30
C ILE A 67 -2.25 6.84 3.81
N SER A 68 -1.21 6.10 4.19
CA SER A 68 -0.91 5.73 5.58
C SER A 68 -0.06 6.72 6.38
N SER A 69 0.59 7.66 5.71
CA SER A 69 1.48 8.67 6.32
C SER A 69 0.73 9.76 7.07
#